data_AF-A0A2V6RAK5-F1
#
_entry.id   AF-A0A2V6RAK5-F1
#
_cell.length_a   1.000
_cell.length_b   1.000
_cell.length_c   1.000
_cell.angle_alpha   90.00
_cell.angle_beta   90.00
_cell.angle_gamma   90.00
#
_symmetry.space_group_name_H-M   'P 1'
#
loop_
_entity.id
_entity.type
_entity.pdbx_description
1 polymer ?
#
loop_
_entity_poly.entity_id
_entity_poly.type
_entity_poly.pdbx_seq_one_letter_code
_entity_poly.pdbx_strand_id
1 'polypeptide(L)'
;SLVEAWDAEGAVRRPLAQRFQDLIDAVAMREGASESEAYLEGWGSDPERERPGGAEPVAEAVAAELEALFGEWVDRYLGSR
;
A
#
# COMPACT_ATOMS: atom_id res chain seq x y z
N SER A 1 -6.51 -0.94 -2.12
CA SER A 1 -5.15 -1.24 -1.64
C SER A 1 -5.05 -2.67 -1.07
N LEU A 2 -3.96 -3.39 -1.30
CA LEU A 2 -3.73 -4.75 -0.80
C LEU A 2 -2.23 -5.04 -0.57
N VAL A 3 -1.94 -6.03 0.26
CA VAL A 3 -0.63 -6.67 0.43
C VAL A 3 -0.66 -8.01 -0.29
N GLU A 4 0.36 -8.28 -1.11
CA GLU A 4 0.59 -9.60 -1.69
C GLU A 4 1.88 -10.17 -1.09
N ALA A 5 1.84 -11.43 -0.67
CA ALA A 5 3.01 -12.21 -0.29
C ALA A 5 2.94 -13.56 -0.98
N TRP A 6 4.08 -14.17 -1.27
CA TRP A 6 4.13 -15.48 -1.92
C TRP A 6 5.23 -16.35 -1.34
N ASP A 7 5.02 -17.64 -1.39
CA ASP A 7 5.97 -18.67 -1.02
C ASP A 7 5.92 -19.83 -2.03
N ALA A 8 6.51 -20.98 -1.67
CA ALA A 8 6.52 -22.16 -2.53
C ALA A 8 5.12 -22.79 -2.72
N GLU A 9 4.16 -22.50 -1.83
CA GLU A 9 2.81 -23.06 -1.85
C GLU A 9 1.82 -22.16 -2.61
N GLY A 10 2.11 -20.85 -2.70
CA GLY A 10 1.37 -19.94 -3.58
C GLY A 10 1.44 -18.48 -3.15
N ALA A 11 0.55 -17.67 -3.72
CA ALA A 11 0.40 -16.25 -3.37
C ALA A 11 -0.83 -16.02 -2.47
N VAL A 12 -0.63 -15.23 -1.42
CA VAL A 12 -1.67 -14.75 -0.51
C VAL A 12 -1.87 -13.26 -0.73
N ARG A 13 -3.14 -12.86 -0.86
CA ARG A 13 -3.54 -11.45 -0.97
C ARG A 13 -4.31 -11.05 0.26
N ARG A 14 -3.86 -9.99 0.93
CA ARG A 14 -4.54 -9.38 2.07
C ARG A 14 -5.00 -7.96 1.75
N PRO A 15 -6.32 -7.75 1.60
CA PRO A 15 -6.87 -6.40 1.48
C PRO A 15 -6.52 -5.57 2.71
N LEU A 16 -6.15 -4.31 2.49
CA LEU A 16 -6.07 -3.31 3.55
C LEU A 16 -7.45 -2.68 3.77
N ALA A 17 -7.59 -1.93 4.86
CA ALA A 17 -8.78 -1.18 5.15
C ALA A 17 -9.10 -0.16 4.05
N GLN A 18 -10.40 0.09 3.84
CA GLN A 18 -10.91 1.01 2.82
C GLN A 18 -10.26 2.40 2.87
N ARG A 19 -9.90 2.89 4.07
CA ARG A 19 -9.22 4.18 4.27
C ARG A 19 -7.92 4.34 3.48
N PHE A 20 -7.25 3.24 3.14
CA PHE A 20 -6.13 3.30 2.22
C PHE A 20 -6.64 3.74 0.85
N GLN A 21 -7.63 3.08 0.25
CA GLN A 21 -8.17 3.50 -1.04
C GLN A 21 -8.65 4.95 -1.03
N ASP A 22 -9.29 5.38 0.04
CA ASP A 22 -9.75 6.76 0.16
C ASP A 22 -8.57 7.76 0.19
N LEU A 23 -7.46 7.43 0.87
CA LEU A 23 -6.23 8.24 0.85
C LEU A 23 -5.64 8.31 -0.56
N ILE A 24 -5.61 7.19 -1.26
CA ILE A 24 -5.10 7.06 -2.64
C ILE A 24 -5.88 7.99 -3.56
N ASP A 25 -7.21 7.89 -3.51
CA ASP A 25 -8.12 8.68 -4.31
C ASP A 25 -8.00 10.18 -3.95
N ALA A 26 -7.85 10.53 -2.67
CA ALA A 26 -7.64 11.92 -2.23
C ALA A 26 -6.34 12.52 -2.75
N VAL A 27 -5.24 11.76 -2.73
CA VAL A 27 -3.94 12.20 -3.27
C VAL A 27 -4.02 12.36 -4.79
N ALA A 28 -4.63 11.39 -5.48
CA ALA A 28 -4.92 11.43 -6.90
C ALA A 28 -5.67 12.72 -7.31
N MET A 29 -6.71 13.08 -6.56
CA MET A 29 -7.46 14.32 -6.79
C MET A 29 -6.62 15.57 -6.52
N ARG A 30 -5.76 15.57 -5.48
CA ARG A 30 -4.87 16.69 -5.12
C ARG A 30 -3.84 16.98 -6.20
N GLU A 31 -3.21 15.95 -6.75
CA GLU A 31 -2.17 16.06 -7.78
C GLU A 31 -2.75 16.45 -9.16
N GLY A 32 -4.07 16.64 -9.27
CA GLY A 32 -4.72 17.06 -10.52
C GLY A 32 -4.62 16.02 -11.63
N ALA A 33 -4.29 14.78 -11.28
CA ALA A 33 -4.05 13.73 -12.23
C ALA A 33 -5.41 13.16 -12.68
N SER A 34 -6.00 13.80 -13.68
CA SER A 34 -7.06 13.21 -14.50
C SER A 34 -6.42 12.25 -15.51
N GLU A 35 -6.31 10.99 -15.12
CA GLU A 35 -6.37 9.82 -16.00
C GLU A 35 -5.36 9.59 -17.14
N SER A 36 -4.14 10.15 -17.22
CA SER A 36 -3.24 9.69 -18.32
C SER A 36 -1.79 9.32 -18.01
N GLU A 37 -0.84 10.21 -17.68
CA GLU A 37 0.57 9.80 -17.94
C GLU A 37 1.59 10.03 -16.80
N ALA A 38 1.15 10.45 -15.61
CA ALA A 38 2.06 10.69 -14.46
C ALA A 38 1.90 9.69 -13.29
N TYR A 39 1.14 8.60 -13.47
CA TYR A 39 0.50 7.90 -12.34
C TYR A 39 1.29 6.83 -11.58
N LEU A 40 2.52 6.47 -11.96
CA LEU A 40 3.15 5.26 -11.39
C LEU A 40 4.61 5.41 -10.96
N GLU A 41 5.26 6.54 -11.20
CA GLU A 41 6.69 6.69 -10.89
C GLU A 41 6.99 6.84 -9.39
N GLY A 42 5.99 7.18 -8.57
CA GLY A 42 6.08 7.24 -7.09
C GLY A 42 5.18 6.24 -6.36
N TRP A 43 4.49 5.39 -7.11
CA TRP A 43 3.38 4.56 -6.64
C TRP A 43 3.51 3.10 -7.08
N GLY A 44 4.74 2.71 -7.42
CA GLY A 44 5.09 1.30 -7.54
C GLY A 44 5.03 0.66 -6.17
N SER A 45 4.55 -0.59 -6.12
CA SER A 45 4.74 -1.48 -4.98
C SER A 45 6.15 -1.26 -4.42
N ASP A 46 6.26 -1.13 -3.09
CA ASP A 46 7.55 -1.22 -2.42
C ASP A 46 8.34 -2.39 -3.05
N PRO A 47 9.67 -2.25 -3.25
CA PRO A 47 10.46 -3.36 -3.75
C PRO A 47 10.19 -4.58 -2.89
N GLU A 48 9.98 -5.72 -3.56
CA GLU A 48 9.72 -6.99 -2.90
C GLU A 48 10.78 -7.23 -1.80
N ARG A 49 10.33 -7.62 -0.61
CA ARG A 49 11.22 -7.90 0.52
C ARG A 49 10.97 -9.30 1.01
N GLU A 50 12.02 -10.10 1.04
CA GLU A 50 11.98 -11.39 1.72
C GLU A 50 11.81 -11.17 3.23
N ARG A 51 10.86 -11.90 3.82
CA ARG A 51 10.61 -11.91 5.26
C ARG A 51 10.54 -13.36 5.76
N PRO A 52 11.02 -13.62 6.97
CA PRO A 52 10.96 -14.97 7.54
C PRO A 52 9.50 -15.37 7.82
N GLY A 53 9.10 -16.56 7.38
CA GLY A 53 7.76 -17.11 7.56
C GLY A 53 7.12 -17.56 6.24
N GLY A 54 5.92 -18.12 6.32
CA GLY A 54 5.09 -18.41 5.14
C GLY A 54 4.39 -17.17 4.60
N ALA A 55 3.81 -17.26 3.40
CA ALA A 55 3.14 -16.14 2.74
C ALA A 55 2.00 -15.55 3.60
N GLU A 56 1.19 -16.40 4.24
CA GLU A 56 0.06 -15.98 5.08
C GLU A 56 0.49 -15.11 6.29
N PRO A 57 1.38 -15.57 7.20
CA PRO A 57 1.81 -14.75 8.33
C PRO A 57 2.60 -13.51 7.90
N VAL A 58 3.33 -13.58 6.79
CA VAL A 58 4.02 -12.41 6.24
C VAL A 58 3.02 -11.37 5.73
N ALA A 59 2.00 -11.78 4.97
CA ALA A 59 0.96 -10.88 4.48
C ALA A 59 0.19 -10.21 5.63
N GLU A 60 -0.13 -10.96 6.68
CA GLU A 60 -0.79 -10.43 7.87
C GLU A 60 0.08 -9.42 8.63
N ALA A 61 1.36 -9.75 8.86
CA ALA A 61 2.30 -8.87 9.55
C ALA A 61 2.52 -7.55 8.78
N VAL A 62 2.74 -7.64 7.46
CA VAL A 62 2.93 -6.46 6.61
C VAL A 62 1.64 -5.63 6.56
N ALA A 63 0.47 -6.25 6.46
CA ALA A 63 -0.80 -5.54 6.51
C ALA A 63 -0.94 -4.78 7.84
N ALA A 64 -0.70 -5.43 8.97
CA ALA A 64 -0.78 -4.80 10.28
C ALA A 64 0.22 -3.63 10.45
N GLU A 65 1.44 -3.76 9.95
CA GLU A 65 2.44 -2.69 9.94
C GLU A 65 1.96 -1.48 9.13
N LEU A 66 1.47 -1.70 7.91
CA LEU A 66 0.96 -0.62 7.07
C LEU A 66 -0.22 0.08 7.74
N GLU A 67 -1.17 -0.69 8.28
CA GLU A 67 -2.35 -0.20 8.97
C GLU A 67 -1.98 0.68 10.18
N ALA A 68 -0.96 0.30 10.94
CA ALA A 68 -0.45 1.06 12.08
C ALA A 68 0.21 2.38 11.66
N LEU A 69 0.89 2.39 10.51
CA LEU A 69 1.54 3.56 9.94
C LEU A 69 0.57 4.48 9.19
N PHE A 70 -0.73 4.16 9.10
CA PHE A 70 -1.70 4.90 8.28
C PHE A 70 -1.69 6.41 8.55
N GLY A 71 -1.60 6.83 9.81
CA GLY A 71 -1.54 8.25 10.17
C GLY A 71 -0.33 8.96 9.55
N GLU A 72 0.83 8.32 9.57
CA GLU A 72 2.06 8.86 8.97
C GLU A 72 1.93 8.98 7.44
N TRP A 73 1.25 8.05 6.80
CA TRP A 73 0.98 8.10 5.36
C TRP A 73 0.04 9.26 5.00
N VAL A 74 -0.99 9.50 5.81
CA VAL A 74 -1.87 10.66 5.66
C VAL A 74 -1.08 11.95 5.80
N ASP A 75 -0.26 12.09 6.84
CA ASP A 75 0.56 13.28 7.06
C ASP A 75 1.58 13.49 5.92
N ARG A 76 2.18 12.41 5.41
CA ARG A 76 3.15 12.46 4.31
C ARG A 76 2.54 12.98 3.01
N TYR A 77 1.36 12.49 2.62
CA TYR A 77 0.78 12.76 1.30
C TYR A 77 -0.28 13.86 1.29
N LEU A 78 -1.02 14.02 2.38
CA LEU A 78 -2.08 15.03 2.53
C LEU A 78 -1.73 16.12 3.55
N GLY A 79 -0.66 15.96 4.33
CA GLY A 79 -0.17 17.02 5.20
C GLY A 79 0.12 18.29 4.40
N SER A 80 -0.41 19.41 4.86
CA SER A 80 -0.01 20.73 4.39
C SER A 80 1.35 21.06 4.99
N ARG A 81 2.33 21.29 4.13
CA ARG A 81 3.50 22.08 4.49
C ARG A 81 3.30 23.49 3.96
#